data_AF-A0A6S7AFK6-F1
#
_entry.id   AF-A0A6S7AFK6-F1
#
_cell.length_a   1.000
_cell.length_b   1.000
_cell.length_c   1.000
_cell.angle_alpha   90.00
_cell.angle_beta   90.00
_cell.angle_gamma   90.00
#
_symmetry.space_group_name_H-M   'P 1'
#
loop_
_entity.id
_entity.type
_entity.pdbx_description
1 polymer ?
#
loop_
_entity_poly.entity_id
_entity_poly.type
_entity_poly.pdbx_seq_one_letter_code
_entity_poly.pdbx_strand_id
1 'polypeptide(L)'
;MRGFGWNHKRVYRIYRTRTEIRVFKVIDDFNREALGIEVDFSLPSKRVIRTLKQIIGWRGNPLAIRCDNGPEYLSWFSSHKVHPG
;
A
#
# COMPACT_ATOMS: atom_id res chain seq x y z
N MET A 1 0.63 24.77 11.33
CA MET A 1 1.30 23.48 11.58
C MET A 1 0.69 22.84 12.82
N ARG A 2 -0.14 21.80 12.69
CA ARG A 2 -0.56 20.96 13.81
C ARG A 2 -0.33 19.51 13.41
N GLY A 3 0.67 18.91 14.06
CA GLY A 3 1.01 17.51 13.87
C GLY A 3 -0.16 16.64 14.33
N PHE A 4 -0.66 15.81 13.42
CA PHE A 4 -1.45 14.66 13.82
C PHE A 4 -0.49 13.72 14.57
N GLY A 5 -0.63 13.72 15.90
CA GLY A 5 0.16 12.88 16.80
C GLY A 5 0.14 11.43 16.37
N TRP A 6 1.31 10.90 16.08
CA TRP A 6 1.54 9.54 15.65
C TRP A 6 1.38 8.58 16.82
N ASN A 7 0.33 7.76 16.84
CA ASN A 7 0.16 6.71 17.86
C ASN A 7 -0.65 5.49 17.38
N HIS A 8 -0.65 5.18 16.08
CA HIS A 8 -1.46 4.07 15.59
C HIS A 8 -0.67 3.20 14.61
N LYS A 9 -0.76 1.89 14.84
CA LYS A 9 -0.19 0.84 13.99
C LYS A 9 -0.87 0.89 12.61
N ARG A 10 -0.29 1.61 11.66
CA ARG A 10 -0.75 1.61 10.26
C ARG A 10 -0.18 0.40 9.56
N VAL A 11 -1.05 -0.57 9.31
CA VAL A 11 -0.79 -1.67 8.39
C VAL A 11 -1.49 -1.31 7.08
N TYR A 12 -0.73 -1.20 6.00
CA TYR A 12 -1.33 -1.01 4.68
C TYR A 12 -1.66 -2.34 4.07
N ARG A 13 -2.92 -2.51 3.66
CA ARG A 13 -3.35 -3.70 2.95
C ARG A 13 -3.46 -3.44 1.46
N ILE A 14 -2.84 -4.32 0.68
CA ILE A 14 -2.73 -4.20 -0.77
C ILE A 14 -3.55 -5.29 -1.46
N TYR A 15 -4.52 -4.83 -2.24
CA TYR A 15 -5.39 -5.69 -3.03
C TYR A 15 -5.14 -5.54 -4.52
N ARG A 16 -5.10 -6.66 -5.24
CA ARG A 16 -5.13 -6.75 -6.69
C ARG A 16 -6.29 -7.64 -7.12
N THR A 17 -7.13 -7.14 -8.02
CA THR A 17 -8.19 -7.95 -8.64
C THR A 17 -7.63 -8.81 -9.80
N ARG A 18 -8.20 -10.00 -10.00
CA ARG A 18 -7.92 -10.90 -11.15
C ARG A 18 -8.87 -10.66 -12.33
N THR A 19 -9.35 -9.44 -12.49
CA THR A 19 -10.28 -9.03 -13.55
C THR A 19 -9.51 -8.45 -14.74
N GLU A 20 -10.17 -8.32 -15.91
CA GLU A 20 -9.61 -7.68 -17.11
C GLU A 20 -9.08 -6.26 -16.83
N ILE A 21 -9.77 -5.57 -15.91
CA ILE A 21 -9.31 -4.33 -15.29
C ILE A 21 -8.68 -4.67 -13.95
N ARG A 22 -7.42 -4.31 -13.72
CA ARG A 22 -6.75 -4.51 -12.44
C ARG A 22 -6.96 -3.28 -11.55
N VAL A 23 -7.29 -3.53 -10.29
CA VAL A 23 -7.41 -2.49 -9.28
C VAL A 23 -6.37 -2.72 -8.19
N PHE A 24 -5.55 -1.70 -7.90
CA PHE A 24 -4.65 -1.66 -6.75
C PHE A 24 -5.21 -0.72 -5.70
N LYS A 25 -5.44 -1.22 -4.50
CA LYS A 25 -5.98 -0.43 -3.37
C LYS A 25 -5.00 -0.45 -2.21
N VAL A 26 -4.82 0.71 -1.58
CA VAL A 26 -4.09 0.88 -0.32
C VAL A 26 -5.07 1.33 0.74
N ILE A 27 -5.25 0.50 1.76
CA ILE A 27 -6.18 0.76 2.86
C ILE A 27 -5.42 0.75 4.17
N ASP A 28 -5.69 1.72 5.02
CA ASP A 28 -5.23 1.74 6.41
C ASP A 28 -6.06 0.78 7.26
N ASP A 29 -5.43 -0.19 7.90
CA ASP A 29 -6.13 -1.22 8.68
C ASP A 29 -6.76 -0.68 9.98
N PHE A 30 -6.25 0.43 10.54
CA PHE A 30 -6.72 0.99 11.81
C PHE A 30 -8.06 1.71 11.66
N ASN A 31 -8.16 2.63 10.69
CA ASN A 31 -9.35 3.46 10.49
C ASN A 31 -10.14 3.08 9.23
N ARG A 32 -9.70 2.05 8.48
CA ARG A 32 -10.30 1.62 7.20
C ARG A 32 -10.33 2.71 6.12
N GLU A 33 -9.47 3.72 6.23
CA GLU A 33 -9.35 4.79 5.25
C GLU A 33 -8.72 4.26 3.94
N ALA A 34 -9.35 4.58 2.80
CA ALA A 34 -8.76 4.34 1.49
C ALA A 34 -7.71 5.42 1.20
N LEU A 35 -6.43 5.05 1.23
CA LEU A 35 -5.30 5.97 1.06
C LEU A 35 -4.93 6.19 -0.41
N GLY A 36 -5.27 5.23 -1.28
CA GLY A 36 -5.05 5.35 -2.71
C GLY A 36 -5.65 4.18 -3.48
N ILE A 37 -6.10 4.47 -4.69
CA ILE A 37 -6.66 3.48 -5.62
C ILE A 37 -6.07 3.76 -7.01
N GLU A 38 -5.54 2.72 -7.65
CA GLU A 38 -5.10 2.73 -9.04
C GLU A 38 -5.93 1.72 -9.81
N VAL A 39 -6.41 2.10 -10.99
CA VAL A 39 -7.22 1.25 -11.87
C VAL A 39 -6.60 1.28 -13.25
N ASP A 40 -6.29 0.11 -13.80
CA ASP A 40 -5.72 -0.02 -15.14
C ASP A 40 -5.83 -1.47 -15.65
N PHE A 41 -5.79 -1.69 -16.97
CA PHE A 41 -5.73 -3.04 -17.58
C PHE A 41 -4.44 -3.79 -17.21
N SER A 42 -3.37 -3.06 -16.92
CA SER A 42 -2.10 -3.61 -16.42
C SER A 42 -1.60 -2.81 -15.22
N LEU A 43 -1.00 -3.48 -14.24
CA LEU A 43 -0.42 -2.81 -13.06
C LEU A 43 1.03 -3.26 -12.88
N PRO A 44 1.98 -2.66 -13.63
CA PRO A 44 3.38 -2.98 -13.47
C PRO A 44 3.89 -2.52 -12.10
N SER A 45 4.85 -3.23 -11.52
CA SER A 45 5.40 -2.96 -10.19
C SER A 45 5.90 -1.52 -10.04
N LYS A 46 6.43 -0.91 -11.11
CA LYS A 46 6.84 0.51 -11.13
C LYS A 46 5.69 1.47 -10.80
N ARG A 47 4.49 1.22 -11.32
CA ARG A 47 3.32 2.06 -11.07
C ARG A 47 2.87 1.91 -9.61
N VAL A 48 2.79 0.68 -9.12
CA VAL A 48 2.48 0.36 -7.71
C VAL A 48 3.45 1.06 -6.75
N ILE A 49 4.76 0.93 -6.99
CA ILE A 49 5.81 1.57 -6.18
C ILE A 49 5.67 3.09 -6.18
N ARG A 50 5.35 3.70 -7.33
CA ARG A 50 5.16 5.16 -7.42
C ARG A 50 4.02 5.62 -6.53
N THR A 51 2.85 4.98 -6.62
CA THR A 51 1.68 5.32 -5.81
C THR A 51 1.99 5.16 -4.31
N LEU A 52 2.69 4.09 -3.92
CA LEU A 52 3.10 3.89 -2.52
C LEU A 52 4.08 4.95 -2.04
N LYS A 53 5.06 5.33 -2.85
CA LYS A 53 5.99 6.42 -2.51
C LYS A 53 5.26 7.74 -2.30
N GLN A 54 4.23 8.03 -3.09
CA GLN A 54 3.42 9.24 -2.90
C GLN A 54 2.63 9.18 -1.58
N ILE A 55 1.97 8.06 -1.30
CA ILE A 55 1.23 7.87 -0.04
C ILE A 55 2.18 8.00 1.16
N ILE A 56 3.33 7.35 1.13
CA ILE A 56 4.35 7.44 2.19
C ILE A 56 4.92 8.86 2.30
N GLY A 57 5.14 9.55 1.17
CA GLY A 57 5.61 10.93 1.17
C GLY A 57 4.63 11.88 1.86
N TRP A 58 3.31 11.63 1.75
CA TRP A 58 2.27 12.47 2.35
C TRP A 58 1.90 12.04 3.76
N ARG A 59 1.87 10.74 4.02
CA ARG A 59 1.34 10.15 5.25
C ARG A 59 2.42 9.63 6.18
N GLY A 60 3.69 9.62 5.75
CA GLY A 60 4.87 9.02 6.39
C GLY A 60 4.93 7.48 6.29
N ASN A 61 6.00 6.89 6.82
CA ASN A 61 6.29 5.47 6.66
C ASN A 61 5.36 4.61 7.54
N PRO A 62 4.66 3.59 7.01
CA PRO A 62 3.90 2.66 7.82
C PRO A 62 4.82 1.81 8.71
N LEU A 63 4.24 1.23 9.77
CA LEU A 63 4.96 0.27 10.63
C LEU A 63 5.07 -1.11 9.97
N ALA A 64 4.09 -1.45 9.14
CA ALA A 64 4.12 -2.65 8.31
C ALA A 64 3.26 -2.49 7.06
N ILE A 65 3.58 -3.26 6.04
CA ILE A 65 2.72 -3.43 4.87
C ILE A 65 2.35 -4.91 4.78
N ARG A 66 1.08 -5.18 4.48
CA ARG A 66 0.53 -6.52 4.26
C ARG A 66 0.05 -6.59 2.81
N CYS A 67 0.56 -7.56 2.07
CA CYS A 67 0.15 -7.81 0.70
C CYS A 67 -0.51 -9.17 0.62
N ASP A 68 -1.79 -9.22 0.24
CA ASP A 68 -2.51 -10.49 0.06
C ASP A 68 -2.34 -11.04 -1.38
N ASN A 69 -1.51 -10.40 -2.23
CA ASN A 69 -1.40 -10.67 -3.66
C ASN A 69 0.04 -10.93 -4.12
N GLY A 70 0.55 -12.13 -3.82
CA GLY A 70 1.74 -12.74 -4.45
C GLY A 70 3.08 -12.02 -4.24
N PRO A 71 4.22 -12.73 -4.45
CA PRO A 71 5.55 -12.21 -4.14
C PRO A 71 6.09 -11.17 -5.13
N GLU A 72 5.42 -10.96 -6.26
CA GLU A 72 5.89 -10.13 -7.38
C GLU A 72 6.15 -8.66 -7.03
N TYR A 73 5.55 -8.18 -5.93
CA TYR A 73 5.76 -6.83 -5.40
C TYR A 73 6.63 -6.81 -4.13
N LEU A 74 6.92 -7.97 -3.55
CA LEU A 74 7.57 -8.10 -2.24
C LEU A 74 9.03 -7.63 -2.24
N SER A 75 9.70 -7.59 -3.39
CA SER A 75 11.12 -7.19 -3.47
C SER A 75 11.36 -5.77 -2.98
N TRP A 76 10.54 -4.80 -3.41
CA TRP A 76 10.63 -3.41 -2.93
C TRP A 76 10.17 -3.26 -1.46
N PHE A 77 9.17 -4.06 -1.10
CA PHE A 77 8.58 -4.12 0.22
C PHE A 77 9.48 -4.79 1.26
N SER A 78 10.36 -5.70 0.88
CA SER A 78 11.27 -6.37 1.79
C SER A 78 12.20 -5.37 2.51
N SER A 79 12.54 -4.26 1.83
CA SER A 79 13.24 -3.13 2.43
C SER A 79 12.39 -2.32 3.43
N HIS A 80 11.08 -2.52 3.45
CA HIS A 80 10.08 -1.79 4.23
C HIS A 80 9.19 -2.77 5.02
N LYS A 81 9.79 -3.53 5.96
CA LYS A 81 9.15 -4.45 6.94
C LYS A 81 7.73 -4.91 6.56
N VAL A 82 7.66 -5.92 5.70
CA VAL A 82 6.39 -6.54 5.27
C VAL A 82 6.12 -7.81 6.04
N HIS A 83 4.91 -7.91 6.57
CA HIS A 83 4.43 -9.10 7.24
C HIS A 83 3.58 -9.91 6.26
N PRO A 84 3.85 -11.21 6.10
CA PRO A 84 2.93 -12.10 5.40
C PRO A 84 1.58 -12.08 6.13
N GLY A 85 0.51 -12.03 5.35
CA GLY A 85 -0.86 -11.98 5.82
C GLY A 85 -1.41 -13.34 6.19
#